data_AF-A0A3P5WR21-F1
#
_entry.id   AF-A0A3P5WR21-F1
#
_cell.length_a   1.000
_cell.length_b   1.000
_cell.length_c   1.000
_cell.angle_alpha   90.00
_cell.angle_beta   90.00
_cell.angle_gamma   90.00
#
_symmetry.space_group_name_H-M   'P 1'
#
loop_
_entity.id
_entity.type
_entity.pdbx_description
1 polymer ?
#
loop_
_entity_poly.entity_id
_entity_poly.type
_entity_poly.pdbx_seq_one_letter_code
_entity_poly.pdbx_strand_id
1 'polypeptide(L)'
;MVVFVREEQEKYEKEMLDPRNDFVFKMLFGQDRNMNLLLDLLNAILPFEVEKVTFVNPYLEKESVTDKSSVMDIRIEKSDGEQVNLEIQMQYHTAFPERMLMYWTRMHASQDDAGKELVKLKKSIQIVITNFSYLPTEEFHSTFHIIEKEQFFAYTDQLEMHVLEMPKMNKKLNEDISQLEKWLLFLKGNKKIKEELAMQEPTFQNAYDELDRISQSKEMRARALSRDMWLKDQAQYRYDAEQRGLAIGIEQGIEQGIEQGIEQGIEQGIEQGIEQGIEQGIEQGIEQGIVKQQKALVKRLFTKGTSAEEIAELLEVPLETVEAYLAPETH
;
A
#
# COMPACT_ATOMS: atom_id res chain seq x y z
N MET A 1 -14.58 6.61 -66.33
CA MET A 1 -15.26 5.61 -65.48
C MET A 1 -14.86 5.91 -64.05
N VAL A 2 -15.65 6.73 -63.36
CA VAL A 2 -15.40 7.13 -61.97
C VAL A 2 -15.91 6.00 -61.10
N VAL A 3 -15.00 5.30 -60.42
CA VAL A 3 -15.35 4.27 -59.46
C VAL A 3 -15.81 4.98 -58.20
N PHE A 4 -17.12 5.00 -57.98
CA PHE A 4 -17.70 5.34 -56.69
C PHE A 4 -17.29 4.26 -55.69
N VAL A 5 -16.28 4.55 -54.88
CA VAL A 5 -16.03 3.80 -53.65
C VAL A 5 -17.21 4.12 -52.74
N ARG A 6 -18.15 3.19 -52.63
CA ARG A 6 -19.14 3.21 -51.56
C ARG A 6 -18.33 3.18 -50.25
N GLU A 7 -18.42 4.24 -49.46
CA GLU A 7 -18.09 4.16 -48.05
C GLU A 7 -18.99 3.09 -47.45
N GLU A 8 -18.47 1.87 -47.31
CA GLU A 8 -19.04 0.91 -46.37
C GLU A 8 -18.94 1.58 -45.00
N GLN A 9 -20.08 1.95 -44.43
CA GLN A 9 -20.18 2.22 -43.01
C GLN A 9 -19.75 0.93 -42.30
N GLU A 10 -18.46 0.80 -41.98
CA GLU A 10 -17.99 -0.18 -41.02
C GLU A 10 -18.74 0.08 -39.72
N LYS A 11 -19.80 -0.69 -39.53
CA LYS A 11 -20.53 -0.82 -38.28
C LYS A 11 -19.60 -1.58 -37.33
N TYR A 12 -18.52 -0.94 -36.89
CA TYR A 12 -17.90 -1.29 -35.63
C TYR A 12 -19.02 -1.15 -34.60
N GLU A 13 -19.58 -2.27 -34.14
CA GLU A 13 -20.27 -2.27 -32.86
C GLU A 13 -19.26 -1.70 -31.85
N LYS A 14 -19.39 -0.40 -31.55
CA LYS A 14 -18.48 0.25 -30.64
C LYS A 14 -18.66 -0.44 -29.29
N GLU A 15 -17.56 -0.99 -28.79
CA GLU A 15 -17.53 -1.66 -27.50
C GLU A 15 -18.18 -0.79 -26.42
N MET A 16 -19.05 -1.40 -25.61
CA MET A 16 -19.77 -0.72 -24.53
C MET A 16 -18.78 -0.14 -23.52
N LEU A 17 -19.04 1.08 -23.06
CA LEU A 17 -18.19 1.73 -22.05
C LEU A 17 -18.27 0.98 -20.71
N ASP A 18 -17.18 1.01 -19.96
CA ASP A 18 -17.12 0.40 -18.63
C ASP A 18 -17.88 1.28 -17.63
N PRO A 19 -18.98 0.80 -17.01
CA PRO A 19 -19.75 1.56 -16.04
C PRO A 19 -18.99 1.80 -14.72
N ARG A 20 -17.81 1.18 -14.53
CA ARG A 20 -16.93 1.46 -13.39
C ARG A 20 -16.07 2.72 -13.57
N ASN A 21 -16.00 3.26 -14.78
CA ASN A 21 -15.43 4.58 -15.02
C ASN A 21 -16.29 5.64 -14.34
N ASP A 22 -15.69 6.50 -13.51
CA ASP A 22 -16.44 7.45 -12.67
C ASP A 22 -17.33 8.41 -13.49
N PHE A 23 -16.90 8.80 -14.70
CA PHE A 23 -17.72 9.60 -15.60
C PHE A 23 -18.93 8.82 -16.12
N VAL A 24 -18.73 7.56 -16.54
CA VAL A 24 -19.83 6.71 -17.04
C VAL A 24 -20.81 6.40 -15.91
N PHE A 25 -20.30 6.12 -14.71
CA PHE A 25 -21.10 5.91 -13.51
C PHE A 25 -21.99 7.12 -13.18
N LYS A 26 -21.43 8.34 -13.22
CA LYS A 26 -22.18 9.59 -13.07
C LYS A 26 -23.24 9.79 -14.16
N MET A 27 -22.95 9.40 -15.40
CA MET A 27 -23.92 9.47 -16.48
C MET A 27 -25.04 8.45 -16.33
N LEU A 28 -24.76 7.29 -15.72
CA LEU A 28 -25.72 6.23 -15.50
C LEU A 28 -26.64 6.53 -14.31
N PHE A 29 -26.08 6.94 -13.16
CA PHE A 29 -26.84 7.10 -11.91
C PHE A 29 -27.08 8.56 -11.49
N GLY A 30 -26.30 9.51 -12.01
CA GLY A 30 -26.33 10.93 -11.61
C GLY A 30 -27.15 11.82 -12.54
N GLN A 31 -28.21 11.29 -13.17
CA GLN A 31 -29.07 12.03 -14.10
C GLN A 31 -30.53 11.91 -13.65
N ASP A 32 -31.29 13.00 -13.71
CA ASP A 32 -32.72 12.99 -13.32
C ASP A 32 -33.53 11.95 -14.09
N ARG A 33 -33.22 11.75 -15.39
CA ARG A 33 -33.90 10.74 -16.21
C ARG A 33 -33.64 9.28 -15.80
N ASN A 34 -32.58 9.05 -15.01
CA ASN A 34 -32.16 7.72 -14.55
C ASN A 34 -32.38 7.56 -13.04
N MET A 35 -33.22 8.40 -12.43
CA MET A 35 -33.48 8.39 -10.99
C MET A 35 -33.92 7.00 -10.48
N ASN A 36 -34.71 6.28 -11.27
CA ASN A 36 -35.12 4.91 -10.95
C ASN A 36 -33.93 3.95 -10.79
N LEU A 37 -32.87 4.07 -11.61
CA LEU A 37 -31.67 3.24 -11.50
C LEU A 37 -30.90 3.55 -10.21
N LEU A 38 -30.80 4.84 -9.86
CA LEU A 38 -30.16 5.26 -8.62
C LEU A 38 -30.92 4.74 -7.41
N LEU A 39 -32.26 4.89 -7.39
CA LEU A 39 -33.08 4.41 -6.28
C LEU A 39 -33.00 2.89 -6.11
N ASP A 40 -33.02 2.12 -7.21
CA ASP A 40 -32.87 0.66 -7.15
C ASP A 40 -31.50 0.25 -6.57
N LEU A 41 -30.42 0.92 -7.00
CA LEU A 41 -29.08 0.69 -6.45
C LEU A 41 -29.00 1.06 -4.96
N LEU A 42 -29.56 2.20 -4.55
CA LEU A 42 -29.58 2.63 -3.15
C LEU A 42 -30.36 1.64 -2.27
N ASN A 43 -31.53 1.21 -2.72
CA ASN A 43 -32.36 0.23 -2.02
C ASN A 43 -31.73 -1.17 -1.98
N ALA A 44 -30.82 -1.48 -2.90
CA ALA A 44 -30.02 -2.70 -2.85
C ALA A 44 -28.90 -2.63 -1.80
N ILE A 45 -28.37 -1.43 -1.53
CA ILE A 45 -27.24 -1.22 -0.60
C ILE A 45 -27.70 -0.96 0.82
N LEU A 46 -28.75 -0.16 0.99
CA LEU A 46 -29.21 0.36 2.27
C LEU A 46 -30.26 -0.58 2.88
N PRO A 47 -30.27 -0.75 4.22
CA PRO A 47 -31.22 -1.64 4.89
C PRO A 47 -32.65 -1.04 5.03
N PHE A 48 -32.90 0.11 4.42
CA PHE A 48 -34.17 0.85 4.48
C PHE A 48 -34.53 1.39 3.10
N GLU A 49 -35.83 1.61 2.90
CA GLU A 49 -36.36 2.10 1.63
C GLU A 49 -36.07 3.60 1.44
N VAL A 50 -35.55 3.93 0.25
CA VAL A 50 -35.33 5.26 -0.27
C VAL A 50 -36.32 5.48 -1.39
N GLU A 51 -37.38 6.24 -1.11
CA GLU A 51 -38.46 6.49 -2.08
C GLU A 51 -38.14 7.67 -3.01
N LYS A 52 -37.51 8.72 -2.49
CA LYS A 52 -37.30 9.97 -3.21
C LYS A 52 -36.03 10.68 -2.75
N VAL A 53 -35.27 11.15 -3.73
CA VAL A 53 -34.04 11.92 -3.54
C VAL A 53 -33.98 13.09 -4.51
N THR A 54 -33.13 14.07 -4.20
CA THR A 54 -32.79 15.18 -5.08
C THR A 54 -31.28 15.30 -5.19
N PHE A 55 -30.76 15.64 -6.37
CA PHE A 55 -29.33 15.88 -6.54
C PHE A 55 -28.93 17.18 -5.86
N VAL A 56 -27.85 17.12 -5.08
CA VAL A 56 -27.23 18.27 -4.42
C VAL A 56 -25.89 18.54 -5.08
N ASN A 57 -25.43 19.79 -5.01
CA ASN A 57 -24.14 20.18 -5.53
C ASN A 57 -23.01 19.27 -4.97
N PRO A 58 -22.29 18.52 -5.84
CA PRO A 58 -21.21 17.63 -5.41
C PRO A 58 -19.91 18.39 -5.05
N TYR A 59 -19.84 19.68 -5.38
CA TYR A 59 -18.74 20.55 -4.98
C TYR A 59 -18.98 21.02 -3.54
N LEU A 60 -18.08 20.65 -2.64
CA LEU A 60 -18.04 21.22 -1.30
C LEU A 60 -17.37 22.60 -1.39
N GLU A 61 -17.99 23.60 -0.76
CA GLU A 61 -17.38 24.93 -0.65
C GLU A 61 -16.03 24.83 0.06
N LYS A 62 -15.08 25.66 -0.39
CA LYS A 62 -13.76 25.75 0.23
C LYS A 62 -13.86 26.64 1.47
N GLU A 63 -13.36 26.17 2.60
CA GLU A 63 -13.20 27.00 3.79
C GLU A 63 -11.96 27.91 3.65
N SER A 64 -10.97 27.50 2.83
CA SER A 64 -9.75 28.27 2.55
C SER A 64 -9.34 28.24 1.06
N VAL A 65 -8.60 29.28 0.61
CA VAL A 65 -8.04 29.34 -0.76
C VAL A 65 -7.08 28.17 -1.04
N THR A 66 -6.43 27.63 0.00
CA THR A 66 -5.51 26.49 -0.07
C THR A 66 -6.20 25.13 -0.09
N ASP A 67 -7.52 25.07 0.13
CA ASP A 67 -8.22 23.80 0.14
C ASP A 67 -8.25 23.19 -1.26
N LYS A 68 -7.85 21.92 -1.33
CA LYS A 68 -8.15 21.09 -2.51
C LYS A 68 -9.68 20.97 -2.60
N SER A 69 -10.24 21.28 -3.75
CA SER A 69 -11.66 21.07 -4.02
C SER A 69 -11.96 19.58 -3.94
N SER A 70 -12.73 19.17 -2.94
CA SER A 70 -13.32 17.85 -2.88
C SER A 70 -14.55 17.85 -3.77
N VAL A 71 -14.53 17.04 -4.83
CA VAL A 71 -15.69 16.80 -5.68
C VAL A 71 -16.15 15.39 -5.40
N MET A 72 -17.39 15.28 -4.95
CA MET A 72 -18.07 14.01 -4.77
C MET A 72 -18.60 13.48 -6.10
N ASP A 73 -18.80 12.17 -6.20
CA ASP A 73 -19.28 11.59 -7.44
C ASP A 73 -20.78 11.85 -7.64
N ILE A 74 -21.62 11.37 -6.73
CA ILE A 74 -23.07 11.60 -6.73
C ILE A 74 -23.50 11.93 -5.30
N ARG A 75 -23.89 13.18 -5.09
CA ARG A 75 -24.45 13.66 -3.82
C ARG A 75 -25.95 13.86 -3.95
N ILE A 76 -26.70 13.31 -3.02
CA ILE A 76 -28.15 13.42 -2.97
C ILE A 76 -28.65 13.73 -1.57
N GLU A 77 -29.84 14.31 -1.51
CA GLU A 77 -30.59 14.54 -0.28
C GLU A 77 -31.95 13.84 -0.37
N LYS A 78 -32.28 13.10 0.68
CA LYS A 78 -33.58 12.44 0.89
C LYS A 78 -34.63 13.44 1.35
N SER A 79 -35.91 13.06 1.29
CA SER A 79 -37.04 13.89 1.74
C SER A 79 -37.03 14.27 3.23
N ASP A 80 -36.35 13.49 4.08
CA ASP A 80 -36.19 13.71 5.52
C ASP A 80 -34.98 14.61 5.88
N GLY A 81 -34.22 15.03 4.86
CA GLY A 81 -33.01 15.85 4.95
C GLY A 81 -31.72 15.04 5.13
N GLU A 82 -31.79 13.71 5.19
CA GLU A 82 -30.59 12.88 5.22
C GLU A 82 -29.84 12.95 3.89
N GLN A 83 -28.51 12.93 3.95
CA GLN A 83 -27.66 13.04 2.77
C GLN A 83 -26.96 11.72 2.48
N VAL A 84 -26.86 11.38 1.20
CA VAL A 84 -26.10 10.23 0.72
C VAL A 84 -25.09 10.70 -0.30
N ASN A 85 -23.85 10.26 -0.14
CA ASN A 85 -22.82 10.36 -1.16
C ASN A 85 -22.50 8.97 -1.70
N LEU A 86 -22.46 8.80 -3.02
CA LEU A 86 -22.16 7.55 -3.70
C LEU A 86 -20.91 7.74 -4.57
N GLU A 87 -19.84 7.02 -4.21
CA GLU A 87 -18.51 7.08 -4.83
C GLU A 87 -18.16 5.78 -5.54
N ILE A 88 -17.45 5.86 -6.68
CA ILE A 88 -16.84 4.69 -7.31
C ILE A 88 -15.35 4.91 -7.54
N GLN A 89 -14.51 3.96 -7.12
CA GLN A 89 -13.06 4.16 -7.05
C GLN A 89 -12.27 2.97 -7.62
N MET A 90 -11.52 3.24 -8.70
CA MET A 90 -10.83 2.21 -9.49
C MET A 90 -9.41 1.89 -9.06
N GLN A 91 -8.76 2.82 -8.37
CA GLN A 91 -7.35 2.68 -7.98
C GLN A 91 -7.20 2.97 -6.49
N TYR A 92 -6.49 2.09 -5.80
CA TYR A 92 -6.10 2.31 -4.43
C TYR A 92 -4.96 3.33 -4.33
N HIS A 93 -4.96 4.10 -3.26
CA HIS A 93 -3.81 4.87 -2.80
C HIS A 93 -3.78 4.83 -1.28
N THR A 94 -2.61 5.00 -0.67
CA THR A 94 -2.44 4.85 0.79
C THR A 94 -3.33 5.77 1.61
N ALA A 95 -3.55 7.00 1.15
CA ALA A 95 -4.42 7.98 1.81
C ALA A 95 -5.94 7.81 1.53
N PHE A 96 -6.36 6.64 1.03
CA PHE A 96 -7.74 6.42 0.57
C PHE A 96 -8.76 6.45 1.72
N PRO A 97 -8.55 5.73 2.84
CA PRO A 97 -9.47 5.80 3.98
C PRO A 97 -9.63 7.23 4.52
N GLU A 98 -8.54 7.99 4.62
CA GLU A 98 -8.54 9.38 5.09
C GLU A 98 -9.35 10.28 4.15
N ARG A 99 -9.27 10.04 2.83
CA ARG A 99 -10.07 10.78 1.84
C ARG A 99 -11.56 10.48 1.98
N MET A 100 -11.95 9.22 2.16
CA MET A 100 -13.36 8.84 2.34
C MET A 100 -13.91 9.40 3.65
N LEU A 101 -13.11 9.39 4.72
CA LEU A 101 -13.47 10.02 5.99
C LEU A 101 -13.61 11.56 5.87
N MET A 102 -12.73 12.21 5.11
CA MET A 102 -12.84 13.64 4.82
C MET A 102 -14.11 13.97 4.03
N TYR A 103 -14.49 13.15 3.05
CA TYR A 103 -15.73 13.35 2.29
C TYR A 103 -16.96 13.22 3.20
N TRP A 104 -16.99 12.18 4.02
CA TRP A 104 -18.07 11.91 4.95
C TRP A 104 -18.28 13.03 5.98
N THR A 105 -17.19 13.49 6.60
CA THR A 105 -17.24 14.57 7.61
C THR A 105 -17.58 15.92 7.00
N ARG A 106 -17.03 16.27 5.83
CA ARG A 106 -17.38 17.52 5.15
C ARG A 106 -18.82 17.53 4.63
N MET A 107 -19.34 16.41 4.13
CA MET A 107 -20.75 16.29 3.78
C MET A 107 -21.63 16.62 4.99
N HIS A 108 -21.35 15.99 6.13
CA HIS A 108 -22.10 16.19 7.35
C HIS A 108 -22.02 17.65 7.86
N ALA A 109 -20.82 18.23 7.87
CA ALA A 109 -20.60 19.61 8.29
C ALA A 109 -21.25 20.65 7.36
N SER A 110 -21.32 20.38 6.05
CA SER A 110 -21.88 21.32 5.07
C SER A 110 -23.39 21.56 5.18
N GLN A 111 -24.07 20.88 6.11
CA GLN A 111 -25.47 21.15 6.45
C GLN A 111 -25.62 22.38 7.37
N ASP A 112 -24.52 22.84 7.99
CA ASP A 112 -24.52 23.99 8.89
C ASP A 112 -24.50 25.30 8.09
N ASP A 113 -25.69 25.87 7.88
CA ASP A 113 -25.85 27.21 7.31
C ASP A 113 -25.54 28.28 8.37
N ALA A 114 -24.54 29.12 8.11
CA ALA A 114 -24.18 30.24 8.97
C ALA A 114 -25.40 31.12 9.31
N GLY A 115 -25.79 31.15 10.59
CA GLY A 115 -26.82 32.04 11.12
C GLY A 115 -28.16 31.40 11.50
N LYS A 116 -28.32 30.08 11.37
CA LYS A 116 -29.43 29.33 12.00
C LYS A 116 -28.96 28.77 13.35
N GLU A 117 -29.84 28.71 14.36
CA GLU A 117 -29.55 27.96 15.60
C GLU A 117 -29.07 26.56 15.22
N LEU A 118 -27.96 26.06 15.79
CA LEU A 118 -27.30 24.78 15.48
C LEU A 118 -28.35 23.70 15.14
N VAL A 119 -28.75 23.63 13.87
CA VAL A 119 -29.92 22.84 13.47
C VAL A 119 -29.43 21.41 13.53
N LYS A 120 -30.16 20.54 14.24
CA LYS A 120 -29.85 19.10 14.36
C LYS A 120 -29.41 18.55 13.01
N LEU A 121 -28.09 18.35 12.86
CA LEU A 121 -27.50 17.78 11.65
C LEU A 121 -28.23 16.48 11.33
N LYS A 122 -28.44 16.24 10.04
CA LYS A 122 -29.10 15.04 9.54
C LYS A 122 -28.08 13.97 9.19
N LYS A 123 -28.56 12.72 9.21
CA LYS A 123 -27.73 11.56 8.95
C LYS A 123 -27.05 11.71 7.60
N SER A 124 -25.79 11.31 7.57
CA SER A 124 -24.88 11.41 6.43
C SER A 124 -24.33 10.03 6.13
N ILE A 125 -24.74 9.48 4.98
CA ILE A 125 -24.40 8.13 4.54
C ILE A 125 -23.40 8.21 3.40
N GLN A 126 -22.22 7.62 3.59
CA GLN A 126 -21.17 7.55 2.57
C GLN A 126 -21.12 6.13 1.99
N ILE A 127 -21.46 5.97 0.73
CA ILE A 127 -21.35 4.70 0.01
C ILE A 127 -20.12 4.77 -0.90
N VAL A 128 -19.26 3.76 -0.82
CA VAL A 128 -18.00 3.69 -1.56
C VAL A 128 -17.90 2.33 -2.24
N ILE A 129 -17.96 2.32 -3.57
CA ILE A 129 -17.79 1.11 -4.39
C ILE A 129 -16.36 1.07 -4.92
N THR A 130 -15.59 0.05 -4.57
CA THR A 130 -14.17 -0.07 -4.97
C THR A 130 -13.94 -1.23 -5.92
N ASN A 131 -12.99 -1.08 -6.84
CA ASN A 131 -12.46 -2.16 -7.68
C ASN A 131 -11.13 -2.73 -7.15
N PHE A 132 -10.89 -2.56 -5.85
CA PHE A 132 -9.72 -3.05 -5.14
C PHE A 132 -10.14 -3.48 -3.73
N SER A 133 -9.36 -4.37 -3.13
CA SER A 133 -9.54 -4.86 -1.77
C SER A 133 -8.47 -4.26 -0.85
N TYR A 134 -8.86 -3.73 0.29
CA TYR A 134 -7.97 -3.17 1.31
C TYR A 134 -8.46 -3.41 2.75
N LEU A 135 -9.74 -3.76 2.96
CA LEU A 135 -10.25 -4.06 4.30
C LEU A 135 -9.88 -5.49 4.74
N PRO A 136 -9.60 -5.71 6.04
CA PRO A 136 -9.21 -7.01 6.59
C PRO A 136 -10.42 -7.92 6.85
N THR A 137 -11.22 -8.18 5.82
CA THR A 137 -12.39 -9.07 5.84
C THR A 137 -12.55 -9.75 4.48
N GLU A 138 -13.18 -10.91 4.41
CA GLU A 138 -13.55 -11.55 3.13
C GLU A 138 -14.91 -11.07 2.61
N GLU A 139 -15.71 -10.41 3.46
CA GLU A 139 -17.01 -9.87 3.08
C GLU A 139 -16.85 -8.71 2.09
N PHE A 140 -17.68 -8.69 1.05
CA PHE A 140 -17.63 -7.64 0.04
C PHE A 140 -18.34 -6.35 0.46
N HIS A 141 -19.18 -6.39 1.50
CA HIS A 141 -19.94 -5.24 2.00
C HIS A 141 -19.63 -5.04 3.49
N SER A 142 -18.92 -3.96 3.80
CA SER A 142 -18.66 -3.52 5.17
C SER A 142 -19.44 -2.26 5.49
N THR A 143 -20.01 -2.18 6.69
CA THR A 143 -20.68 -0.97 7.19
C THR A 143 -19.95 -0.48 8.43
N PHE A 144 -19.65 0.82 8.46
CA PHE A 144 -18.91 1.48 9.54
C PHE A 144 -19.79 2.52 10.25
N HIS A 145 -19.71 2.50 11.57
CA HIS A 145 -20.38 3.42 12.49
C HIS A 145 -19.38 3.95 13.52
N ILE A 146 -19.73 5.05 14.20
CA ILE A 146 -18.96 5.54 15.34
C ILE A 146 -19.39 4.79 16.60
N ILE A 147 -18.51 3.94 17.10
CA ILE A 147 -18.77 3.06 18.24
C ILE A 147 -17.79 3.34 19.38
N GLU A 148 -18.25 3.15 20.61
CA GLU A 148 -17.38 3.09 21.78
C GLU A 148 -16.53 1.80 21.73
N LYS A 149 -15.27 1.87 22.17
CA LYS A 149 -14.26 0.85 21.90
C LYS A 149 -14.43 -0.43 22.74
N GLU A 150 -14.86 -0.31 23.99
CA GLU A 150 -14.83 -1.42 24.96
C GLU A 150 -16.17 -2.17 25.06
N GLN A 151 -17.28 -1.45 24.91
CA GLN A 151 -18.66 -1.92 25.04
C GLN A 151 -19.41 -1.95 23.71
N PHE A 152 -18.83 -1.41 22.63
CA PHE A 152 -19.34 -1.49 21.27
C PHE A 152 -20.74 -0.88 21.04
N PHE A 153 -21.17 0.07 21.88
CA PHE A 153 -22.41 0.82 21.61
C PHE A 153 -22.14 2.00 20.68
N ALA A 154 -23.13 2.37 19.86
CA ALA A 154 -23.03 3.49 18.95
C ALA A 154 -23.04 4.83 19.73
N TYR A 155 -22.10 5.72 19.41
CA TYR A 155 -22.12 7.09 19.92
C TYR A 155 -23.28 7.89 19.31
N THR A 156 -23.50 7.71 18.01
CA THR A 156 -24.57 8.33 17.23
C THR A 156 -24.83 7.51 15.98
N ASP A 157 -26.04 7.62 15.43
CA ASP A 157 -26.46 7.05 14.14
C ASP A 157 -26.33 8.05 12.97
N GLN A 158 -25.84 9.26 13.24
CA GLN A 158 -25.73 10.38 12.29
C GLN A 158 -24.72 10.15 11.17
N LEU A 159 -23.77 9.24 11.36
CA LEU A 159 -22.70 8.95 10.43
C LEU A 159 -22.71 7.45 10.15
N GLU A 160 -22.97 7.09 8.89
CA GLU A 160 -22.84 5.72 8.38
C GLU A 160 -21.99 5.66 7.10
N MET A 161 -21.09 4.67 6.99
CA MET A 161 -20.31 4.45 5.76
C MET A 161 -20.42 3.00 5.30
N HIS A 162 -20.81 2.79 4.04
CA HIS A 162 -20.77 1.49 3.37
C HIS A 162 -19.57 1.43 2.43
N VAL A 163 -18.74 0.41 2.57
CA VAL A 163 -17.63 0.10 1.66
C VAL A 163 -17.93 -1.22 0.98
N LEU A 164 -18.05 -1.17 -0.35
CA LEU A 164 -18.38 -2.28 -1.24
C LEU A 164 -17.15 -2.65 -2.08
N GLU A 165 -16.42 -3.68 -1.66
CA GLU A 165 -15.22 -4.17 -2.35
C GLU A 165 -15.61 -5.19 -3.43
N MET A 166 -15.88 -4.69 -4.64
CA MET A 166 -16.35 -5.50 -5.78
C MET A 166 -15.50 -6.75 -6.08
N PRO A 167 -14.15 -6.74 -5.92
CA PRO A 167 -13.34 -7.94 -6.14
C PRO A 167 -13.64 -9.09 -5.18
N LYS A 168 -14.21 -8.82 -4.00
CA LYS A 168 -14.56 -9.86 -3.01
C LYS A 168 -15.89 -10.53 -3.31
N MET A 169 -16.78 -9.90 -4.09
CA MET A 169 -18.02 -10.52 -4.52
C MET A 169 -17.71 -11.60 -5.57
N ASN A 170 -17.87 -12.88 -5.23
CA ASN A 170 -17.45 -13.98 -6.11
C ASN A 170 -18.60 -14.78 -6.74
N LYS A 171 -19.86 -14.46 -6.38
CA LYS A 171 -21.03 -15.14 -6.93
C LYS A 171 -21.22 -14.84 -8.42
N LYS A 172 -21.78 -15.81 -9.12
CA LYS A 172 -22.11 -15.75 -10.55
C LYS A 172 -23.62 -15.63 -10.75
N LEU A 173 -24.01 -15.25 -11.96
CA LEU A 173 -25.40 -15.01 -12.33
C LEU A 173 -26.32 -16.24 -12.22
N ASN A 174 -25.75 -17.45 -12.26
CA ASN A 174 -26.48 -18.71 -12.12
C ASN A 174 -26.65 -19.17 -10.66
N GLU A 175 -26.18 -18.39 -9.70
CA GLU A 175 -26.35 -18.64 -8.27
C GLU A 175 -27.49 -17.79 -7.70
N ASP A 176 -27.87 -18.06 -6.44
CA ASP A 176 -28.82 -17.20 -5.73
C ASP A 176 -28.12 -15.88 -5.33
N ILE A 177 -28.49 -14.82 -6.05
CA ILE A 177 -27.89 -13.50 -5.94
C ILE A 177 -28.92 -12.44 -5.56
N SER A 178 -28.56 -11.63 -4.58
CA SER A 178 -29.30 -10.45 -4.14
C SER A 178 -29.32 -9.35 -5.21
N GLN A 179 -30.19 -8.35 -5.03
CA GLN A 179 -30.24 -7.18 -5.91
C GLN A 179 -28.90 -6.43 -5.95
N LEU A 180 -28.21 -6.35 -4.80
CA LEU A 180 -26.88 -5.75 -4.71
C LEU A 180 -25.86 -6.53 -5.54
N GLU A 181 -25.84 -7.85 -5.42
CA GLU A 181 -24.95 -8.71 -6.19
C GLU A 181 -25.23 -8.61 -7.70
N LYS A 182 -26.50 -8.47 -8.11
CA LYS A 182 -26.85 -8.17 -9.52
C LYS A 182 -26.29 -6.84 -9.99
N TRP A 183 -26.38 -5.77 -9.19
CA TRP A 183 -25.75 -4.49 -9.52
C TRP A 183 -24.24 -4.59 -9.62
N LEU A 184 -23.58 -5.26 -8.67
CA LEU A 184 -22.13 -5.46 -8.72
C LEU A 184 -21.72 -6.28 -9.94
N LEU A 185 -22.50 -7.30 -10.34
CA LEU A 185 -22.33 -8.04 -11.59
C LEU A 185 -22.58 -7.18 -12.82
N PHE A 186 -23.59 -6.32 -12.81
CA PHE A 186 -23.84 -5.38 -13.90
C PHE A 186 -22.65 -4.44 -14.10
N LEU A 187 -22.10 -3.91 -13.00
CA LEU A 187 -20.94 -3.00 -13.05
C LEU A 187 -19.69 -3.71 -13.58
N LYS A 188 -19.28 -4.83 -12.98
CA LYS A 188 -17.99 -5.48 -13.29
C LYS A 188 -18.05 -6.52 -14.42
N GLY A 189 -19.24 -6.99 -14.78
CA GLY A 189 -19.45 -8.07 -15.73
C GLY A 189 -19.20 -7.64 -17.18
N ASN A 190 -19.05 -8.63 -18.06
CA ASN A 190 -18.95 -8.39 -19.50
C ASN A 190 -20.32 -8.08 -20.12
N LYS A 191 -20.35 -7.80 -21.44
CA LYS A 191 -21.58 -7.51 -22.20
C LYS A 191 -22.65 -8.60 -22.00
N LYS A 192 -22.25 -9.88 -22.06
CA LYS A 192 -23.17 -11.02 -21.91
C LYS A 192 -23.85 -11.05 -20.54
N ILE A 193 -23.12 -10.81 -19.45
CA ILE A 193 -23.71 -10.73 -18.10
C ILE A 193 -24.74 -9.59 -18.02
N LYS A 194 -24.41 -8.43 -18.60
CA LYS A 194 -25.33 -7.27 -18.63
C LYS A 194 -26.59 -7.56 -19.44
N GLU A 195 -26.46 -8.22 -20.60
CA GLU A 195 -27.59 -8.66 -21.43
C GLU A 195 -28.48 -9.67 -20.68
N GLU A 196 -27.88 -10.67 -20.03
CA GLU A 196 -28.64 -11.67 -19.26
C GLU A 196 -29.40 -11.03 -18.09
N LEU A 197 -28.81 -10.05 -17.38
CA LEU A 197 -29.50 -9.27 -16.35
C LEU A 197 -30.65 -8.44 -16.93
N ALA A 198 -30.42 -7.78 -18.08
CA ALA A 198 -31.42 -6.99 -18.77
C ALA A 198 -32.63 -7.83 -19.21
N MET A 199 -32.42 -9.08 -19.64
CA MET A 199 -33.51 -10.00 -19.97
C MET A 199 -34.32 -10.47 -18.75
N GLN A 200 -33.71 -10.45 -17.55
CA GLN A 200 -34.35 -10.92 -16.33
C GLN A 200 -35.22 -9.84 -15.67
N GLU A 201 -34.80 -8.58 -15.70
CA GLU A 201 -35.48 -7.50 -14.99
C GLU A 201 -35.54 -6.17 -15.75
N PRO A 202 -36.69 -5.46 -15.71
CA PRO A 202 -36.84 -4.15 -16.35
C PRO A 202 -35.83 -3.09 -15.89
N THR A 203 -35.42 -3.10 -14.62
CA THR A 203 -34.42 -2.14 -14.12
C THR A 203 -33.08 -2.31 -14.83
N PHE A 204 -32.61 -3.55 -14.99
CA PHE A 204 -31.36 -3.82 -15.69
C PHE A 204 -31.48 -3.62 -17.21
N GLN A 205 -32.67 -3.81 -17.79
CA GLN A 205 -32.92 -3.42 -19.18
C GLN A 205 -32.74 -1.91 -19.38
N ASN A 206 -33.35 -1.09 -18.50
CA ASN A 206 -33.18 0.36 -18.54
C ASN A 206 -31.72 0.78 -18.34
N ALA A 207 -30.99 0.11 -17.43
CA ALA A 207 -29.58 0.36 -17.21
C ALA A 207 -28.72 -0.01 -18.43
N TYR A 208 -29.03 -1.12 -19.08
CA TYR A 208 -28.36 -1.56 -20.30
C TYR A 208 -28.58 -0.57 -21.46
N ASP A 209 -29.83 -0.16 -21.69
CA ASP A 209 -30.19 0.77 -22.76
C ASP A 209 -29.54 2.15 -22.55
N GLU A 210 -29.51 2.63 -21.30
CA GLU A 210 -28.84 3.88 -20.98
C GLU A 210 -27.31 3.77 -21.16
N LEU A 211 -26.71 2.66 -20.74
CA LEU A 211 -25.29 2.41 -20.95
C LEU A 211 -24.93 2.32 -22.45
N ASP A 212 -25.77 1.69 -23.26
CA ASP A 212 -25.64 1.65 -24.72
C ASP A 212 -25.75 3.07 -25.32
N ARG A 213 -26.76 3.85 -24.90
CA ARG A 213 -26.93 5.25 -25.33
C ARG A 213 -25.70 6.11 -25.00
N ILE A 214 -25.15 5.99 -23.78
CA ILE A 214 -23.91 6.68 -23.38
C ILE A 214 -22.74 6.22 -24.26
N SER A 215 -22.63 4.92 -24.52
CA SER A 215 -21.54 4.30 -25.29
C SER A 215 -21.52 4.71 -26.77
N GLN A 216 -22.70 4.99 -27.34
CA GLN A 216 -22.86 5.43 -28.74
C GLN A 216 -22.56 6.93 -28.94
N SER A 217 -22.68 7.75 -27.88
CA SER A 217 -22.36 9.18 -27.96
C SER A 217 -20.85 9.42 -28.14
N LYS A 218 -20.46 10.04 -29.26
CA LYS A 218 -19.04 10.37 -29.54
C LYS A 218 -18.41 11.23 -28.45
N GLU A 219 -19.14 12.22 -27.95
CA GLU A 219 -18.67 13.15 -26.92
C GLU A 219 -18.49 12.44 -25.57
N MET A 220 -19.50 11.67 -25.14
CA MET A 220 -19.42 10.94 -23.86
C MET A 220 -18.33 9.87 -23.91
N ARG A 221 -18.21 9.16 -25.03
CA ARG A 221 -17.13 8.19 -25.23
C ARG A 221 -15.75 8.84 -25.17
N ALA A 222 -15.57 10.00 -25.82
CA ALA A 222 -14.29 10.72 -25.76
C ALA A 222 -13.92 11.12 -24.33
N ARG A 223 -14.91 11.58 -23.53
CA ARG A 223 -14.68 11.90 -22.10
C ARG A 223 -14.32 10.67 -21.28
N ALA A 224 -15.06 9.57 -21.43
CA ALA A 224 -14.78 8.32 -20.73
C ALA A 224 -13.37 7.79 -21.05
N LEU A 225 -13.03 7.71 -22.35
CA LEU A 225 -11.71 7.25 -22.79
C LEU A 225 -10.57 8.17 -22.34
N SER A 226 -10.78 9.49 -22.34
CA SER A 226 -9.79 10.45 -21.82
C SER A 226 -9.55 10.23 -20.33
N ARG A 227 -10.61 9.92 -19.59
CA ARG A 227 -10.53 9.61 -18.16
C ARG A 227 -9.79 8.30 -17.91
N ASP A 228 -10.07 7.25 -18.68
CA ASP A 228 -9.36 5.97 -18.60
C ASP A 228 -7.87 6.13 -18.94
N MET A 229 -7.55 6.92 -19.97
CA MET A 229 -6.17 7.20 -20.36
C MET A 229 -5.43 7.92 -19.23
N TRP A 230 -6.04 8.94 -18.62
CA TRP A 230 -5.46 9.62 -17.47
C TRP A 230 -5.21 8.67 -16.29
N LEU A 231 -6.15 7.76 -15.99
CA LEU A 231 -5.98 6.76 -14.93
C LEU A 231 -4.84 5.79 -15.23
N LYS A 232 -4.70 5.35 -16.48
CA LYS A 232 -3.58 4.48 -16.92
C LYS A 232 -2.24 5.19 -16.83
N ASP A 233 -2.16 6.43 -17.29
CA ASP A 233 -0.94 7.24 -17.19
C ASP A 233 -0.54 7.44 -15.73
N GLN A 234 -1.49 7.76 -14.85
CA GLN A 234 -1.23 7.87 -13.40
C GLN A 234 -0.72 6.56 -12.80
N ALA A 235 -1.29 5.41 -13.19
CA ALA A 235 -0.80 4.11 -12.74
C ALA A 235 0.63 3.84 -13.24
N GLN A 236 0.93 4.16 -14.50
CA GLN A 236 2.27 4.02 -15.07
C GLN A 236 3.28 4.91 -14.34
N TYR A 237 2.95 6.19 -14.09
CA TYR A 237 3.83 7.09 -13.34
C TYR A 237 4.13 6.57 -11.93
N ARG A 238 3.14 5.98 -11.24
CA ARG A 238 3.37 5.37 -9.91
C ARG A 238 4.28 4.16 -10.00
N TYR A 239 4.05 3.29 -10.98
CA TYR A 239 4.91 2.14 -11.23
C TYR A 239 6.36 2.57 -11.50
N ASP A 240 6.57 3.54 -12.40
CA ASP A 240 7.91 4.06 -12.72
C ASP A 240 8.58 4.75 -11.53
N ALA A 241 7.80 5.38 -10.64
CA ALA A 241 8.31 5.97 -9.41
C ALA A 241 8.74 4.90 -8.40
N GLU A 242 7.94 3.83 -8.25
CA GLU A 242 8.25 2.69 -7.39
C GLU A 242 9.50 1.94 -7.87
N GLN A 243 9.62 1.66 -9.17
CA GLN A 243 10.80 1.02 -9.74
C GLN A 243 12.07 1.86 -9.54
N ARG A 244 11.99 3.19 -9.72
CA ARG A 244 13.12 4.10 -9.42
C ARG A 244 13.47 4.11 -7.94
N GLY A 245 12.45 4.17 -7.06
CA GLY A 245 12.66 4.13 -5.62
C GLY A 245 13.33 2.84 -5.16
N LEU A 246 12.91 1.69 -5.71
CA LEU A 246 13.53 0.39 -5.45
C LEU A 246 14.98 0.33 -5.95
N ALA A 247 15.24 0.81 -7.17
CA ALA A 247 16.59 0.84 -7.73
C ALA A 247 17.55 1.67 -6.87
N ILE A 248 17.14 2.88 -6.48
CA ILE A 248 17.92 3.75 -5.57
C ILE A 248 18.12 3.07 -4.22
N GLY A 249 17.08 2.44 -3.67
CA GLY A 249 17.16 1.76 -2.37
C GLY A 249 18.13 0.56 -2.39
N ILE A 250 18.16 -0.20 -3.48
CA ILE A 250 19.12 -1.30 -3.67
C ILE A 250 20.54 -0.75 -3.81
N GLU A 251 20.74 0.28 -4.63
CA GLU A 251 22.06 0.90 -4.82
C GLU A 251 22.62 1.43 -3.50
N GLN A 252 21.84 2.22 -2.76
CA GLN A 252 22.23 2.74 -1.45
C GLN A 252 22.46 1.63 -0.43
N GLY A 253 21.62 0.58 -0.43
CA GLY A 253 21.78 -0.56 0.48
C GLY A 253 23.07 -1.36 0.22
N ILE A 254 23.44 -1.52 -1.05
CA ILE A 254 24.71 -2.18 -1.43
C ILE A 254 25.90 -1.29 -1.03
N GLU A 255 25.86 0.00 -1.35
CA GLU A 255 26.93 0.94 -1.01
C GLU A 255 27.19 0.98 0.50
N GLN A 256 26.14 1.18 1.29
CA GLN A 256 26.23 1.19 2.76
C GLN A 256 26.68 -0.16 3.31
N GLY A 257 26.18 -1.27 2.75
CA GLY A 257 26.58 -2.61 3.19
C GLY A 257 28.06 -2.91 2.92
N ILE A 258 28.60 -2.46 1.78
CA ILE A 258 30.03 -2.60 1.47
C ILE A 258 30.86 -1.71 2.38
N GLU A 259 30.48 -0.45 2.55
CA GLU A 259 31.20 0.50 3.40
C GLU A 259 31.29 -0.02 4.85
N GLN A 260 30.14 -0.39 5.44
CA GLN A 260 30.09 -0.95 6.80
C GLN A 260 30.85 -2.27 6.91
N GLY A 261 30.74 -3.15 5.90
CA GLY A 261 31.45 -4.43 5.89
C GLY A 261 32.97 -4.27 5.83
N ILE A 262 33.47 -3.30 5.05
CA ILE A 262 34.89 -2.98 4.98
C ILE A 262 35.35 -2.35 6.30
N GLU A 263 34.61 -1.38 6.83
CA GLU A 263 34.95 -0.71 8.10
C GLU A 263 35.04 -1.72 9.25
N GLN A 264 34.01 -2.54 9.44
CA GLN A 264 33.99 -3.58 10.48
C GLN A 264 35.08 -4.64 10.24
N GLY A 265 35.31 -5.04 8.99
CA GLY A 265 36.34 -6.02 8.66
C GLY A 265 37.76 -5.52 8.95
N ILE A 266 38.04 -4.24 8.66
CA ILE A 266 39.32 -3.60 8.98
C ILE A 266 39.47 -3.44 10.49
N GLU A 267 38.45 -2.96 11.19
CA GLU A 267 38.48 -2.76 12.64
C GLU A 267 38.76 -4.08 13.36
N GLN A 268 37.97 -5.13 13.07
CA GLN A 268 38.17 -6.46 13.64
C GLN A 268 39.52 -7.06 13.26
N GLY A 269 39.96 -6.89 12.01
CA GLY A 269 41.25 -7.40 11.54
C GLY A 269 42.44 -6.75 12.24
N ILE A 270 42.39 -5.42 12.47
CA ILE A 270 43.43 -4.69 13.19
C ILE A 270 43.42 -5.09 14.67
N GLU A 271 42.25 -5.14 15.31
CA GLU A 271 42.12 -5.52 16.72
C GLU A 271 42.70 -6.91 16.97
N GLN A 272 42.27 -7.91 16.19
CA GLN A 272 42.77 -9.28 16.30
C GLN A 272 44.27 -9.37 15.99
N GLY A 273 44.75 -8.64 14.97
CA GLY A 273 46.15 -8.65 14.59
C GLY A 273 47.06 -8.04 15.65
N ILE A 274 46.64 -6.94 16.30
CA ILE A 274 47.38 -6.31 17.39
C ILE A 274 47.38 -7.22 18.63
N GLU A 275 46.23 -7.79 18.99
CA GLU A 275 46.11 -8.68 20.14
C GLU A 275 47.03 -9.89 20.00
N GLN A 276 46.95 -10.61 18.87
CA GLN A 276 47.81 -11.77 18.59
C GLN A 276 49.30 -11.39 18.52
N GLY A 277 49.63 -10.24 17.91
CA GLY A 277 51.01 -9.78 17.79
C GLY A 277 51.63 -9.42 19.14
N ILE A 278 50.87 -8.77 20.04
CA ILE A 278 51.33 -8.45 21.40
C ILE A 278 51.50 -9.73 22.21
N GLU A 279 50.53 -10.65 22.16
CA GLU A 279 50.58 -11.92 22.88
C GLU A 279 51.82 -12.73 22.50
N GLN A 280 52.03 -12.96 21.20
CA GLN A 280 53.21 -13.68 20.68
C GLN A 280 54.52 -12.96 21.01
N GLY A 281 54.55 -11.63 20.89
CA GLY A 281 55.74 -10.83 21.18
C GLY A 281 56.15 -10.87 22.65
N ILE A 282 55.18 -10.82 23.57
CA ILE A 282 55.43 -10.94 25.01
C ILE A 282 55.91 -12.36 25.35
N GLU A 283 55.24 -13.39 24.84
CA GLU A 283 55.60 -14.79 25.08
C GLU A 283 57.05 -15.08 24.64
N GLN A 284 57.39 -14.74 23.38
CA GLN A 284 58.74 -14.89 22.84
C GLN A 284 59.77 -14.05 23.61
N GLY A 285 59.40 -12.82 23.99
CA GLY A 285 60.28 -11.93 24.74
C GLY A 285 60.63 -12.46 26.14
N ILE A 286 59.64 -13.01 26.85
CA ILE A 286 59.82 -13.63 28.17
C ILE A 286 60.69 -14.88 28.02
N GLU A 287 60.38 -15.76 27.06
CA GLU A 287 61.13 -16.99 26.83
C GLU A 287 62.62 -16.71 26.52
N GLN A 288 62.88 -15.80 25.58
CA GLN A 288 64.24 -15.36 25.26
C GLN A 288 64.95 -14.70 26.45
N GLY A 289 64.21 -13.94 27.26
CA GLY A 289 64.72 -13.30 28.48
C GLY A 289 65.17 -14.32 29.52
N ILE A 290 64.34 -15.33 29.79
CA ILE A 290 64.64 -16.44 30.71
C ILE A 290 65.89 -17.19 30.24
N VAL A 291 65.95 -17.56 28.95
CA VAL A 291 67.09 -18.27 28.36
C VAL A 291 68.38 -17.44 28.48
N LYS A 292 68.34 -16.14 28.18
CA LYS A 292 69.49 -15.23 28.32
C LYS A 292 69.96 -15.12 29.78
N GLN A 293 69.05 -14.99 30.72
CA GLN A 293 69.38 -14.92 32.15
C GLN A 293 69.97 -16.23 32.66
N GLN A 294 69.40 -17.36 32.27
CA GLN A 294 69.89 -18.69 32.63
C GLN A 294 71.30 -18.94 32.07
N LYS A 295 71.54 -18.63 30.78
CA LYS A 295 72.88 -18.69 30.16
C LYS A 295 73.89 -17.80 30.90
N ALA A 296 73.50 -16.58 31.28
CA ALA A 296 74.36 -15.66 32.02
C ALA A 296 74.69 -16.17 33.44
N LEU A 297 73.72 -16.79 34.12
CA LEU A 297 73.90 -17.38 35.45
C LEU A 297 74.83 -18.59 35.40
N VAL A 298 74.63 -19.49 34.44
CA VAL A 298 75.50 -20.65 34.18
C VAL A 298 76.95 -20.20 33.99
N LYS A 299 77.20 -19.23 33.09
CA LYS A 299 78.54 -18.68 32.86
C LYS A 299 79.17 -18.09 34.13
N ARG A 300 78.38 -17.39 34.95
CA ARG A 300 78.84 -16.78 36.21
C ARG A 300 79.21 -17.81 37.27
N LEU A 301 78.40 -18.85 37.44
CA LEU A 301 78.66 -19.94 38.39
C LEU A 301 79.90 -20.74 37.98
N PHE A 302 80.02 -21.05 36.68
CA PHE A 302 81.19 -21.75 36.15
C PHE A 302 82.49 -20.95 36.35
N THR A 303 82.46 -19.62 36.11
CA THR A 303 83.61 -18.74 36.35
C THR A 303 84.03 -18.69 37.83
N LYS A 304 83.11 -18.97 38.76
CA LYS A 304 83.39 -19.03 40.21
C LYS A 304 83.93 -20.39 40.67
N GLY A 305 84.10 -21.36 39.77
CA GLY A 305 84.72 -22.66 40.04
C GLY A 305 83.75 -23.79 40.37
N THR A 306 82.44 -23.61 40.16
CA THR A 306 81.44 -24.69 40.25
C THR A 306 81.52 -25.57 38.99
N SER A 307 81.50 -26.91 39.13
CA SER A 307 81.57 -27.82 37.97
C SER A 307 80.29 -27.78 37.13
N ALA A 308 80.35 -28.25 35.88
CA ALA A 308 79.18 -28.27 35.00
C ALA A 308 78.07 -29.19 35.54
N GLU A 309 78.45 -30.31 36.16
CA GLU A 309 77.57 -31.27 36.80
C GLU A 309 76.86 -30.65 38.02
N GLU A 310 77.59 -29.94 38.87
CA GLU A 310 77.02 -29.23 40.03
C GLU A 310 76.08 -28.09 39.60
N ILE A 311 76.37 -27.39 38.50
CA ILE A 311 75.50 -26.34 37.96
C ILE A 311 74.22 -26.93 37.36
N ALA A 312 74.33 -28.05 36.64
CA ALA A 312 73.19 -28.76 36.08
C ALA A 312 72.22 -29.23 37.17
N GLU A 313 72.76 -29.78 38.26
CA GLU A 313 71.98 -30.19 39.44
C GLU A 313 71.36 -28.97 40.16
N LEU A 314 72.14 -27.90 40.40
CA LEU A 314 71.67 -26.71 41.12
C LEU A 314 70.57 -25.93 40.39
N LEU A 315 70.62 -25.89 39.05
CA LEU A 315 69.66 -25.16 38.22
C LEU A 315 68.56 -26.06 37.66
N GLU A 316 68.55 -27.36 38.01
CA GLU A 316 67.61 -28.37 37.54
C GLU A 316 67.47 -28.40 36.00
N VAL A 317 68.59 -28.23 35.29
CA VAL A 317 68.64 -28.29 33.83
C VAL A 317 69.50 -29.45 33.33
N PRO A 318 69.20 -30.01 32.15
CA PRO A 318 70.02 -31.06 31.56
C PRO A 318 71.49 -30.61 31.46
N LEU A 319 72.43 -31.51 31.81
CA LEU A 319 73.87 -31.25 31.70
C LEU A 319 74.26 -30.76 30.29
N GLU A 320 73.66 -31.36 29.26
CA GLU A 320 73.80 -30.98 27.85
C GLU A 320 73.46 -29.49 27.59
N THR A 321 72.48 -28.93 28.31
CA THR A 321 72.09 -27.52 28.19
C THR A 321 73.14 -26.60 28.83
N VAL A 322 73.69 -27.01 29.98
CA VAL A 322 74.79 -26.30 30.65
C VAL A 322 76.03 -26.28 29.78
N GLU A 323 76.40 -27.43 29.21
CA GLU A 323 77.52 -27.57 28.28
C GLU A 323 77.32 -26.71 27.01
N ALA A 324 76.12 -26.74 26.42
CA ALA A 324 75.78 -25.90 25.27
C ALA A 324 75.87 -24.39 25.57
N TYR A 325 75.52 -23.96 26.78
CA TYR A 325 75.64 -22.56 27.21
C TYR A 325 77.09 -22.12 27.46
N LEU A 326 77.97 -23.05 27.81
CA LEU A 326 79.39 -22.82 28.07
C LEU A 326 80.27 -23.01 26.81
N ALA A 327 79.74 -23.66 25.77
CA ALA A 327 80.43 -23.83 24.50
C ALA A 327 80.82 -22.47 23.88
N PRO A 328 82.02 -22.33 23.30
CA PRO A 328 82.42 -21.12 22.59
C PRO A 328 81.49 -20.90 21.39
N GLU A 329 81.02 -19.67 21.20
CA GLU A 329 80.19 -19.33 20.05
C GLU A 329 81.03 -19.52 18.77
N THR A 330 80.75 -20.59 18.01
CA THR A 330 81.29 -20.78 16.67
C THR A 330 80.62 -19.77 15.75
N HIS A 331 81.39 -18.79 15.27
CA HIS A 331 80.97 -17.82 14.26
C HIS A 331 80.88 -18.43 12.86
#